data_AF-A0A3M3ZNW6-F1
#
_entry.id   AF-A0A3M3ZNW6-F1
#
_cell.length_a   1.000
_cell.length_b   1.000
_cell.length_c   1.000
_cell.angle_alpha   90.00
_cell.angle_beta   90.00
_cell.angle_gamma   90.00
#
_symmetry.space_group_name_H-M   'P 1'
#
loop_
_entity.id
_entity.type
_entity.pdbx_description
1 polymer ?
#
loop_
_entity_poly.entity_id
_entity_poly.type
_entity_poly.pdbx_seq_one_letter_code
_entity_poly.pdbx_strand_id
1 'polypeptide(L)'
;MFLPNLAPMCHEINEKSADVHQDVNGRGCRATRRAQQVSETHKTASGNGATRSTKGLKGVAIMPDSGSDVVRFLNSIGQQSGPVSVDSLSGTPVIRLGLITTLYFRNGHSPEIKRRIEGCFARFYETFRPKLKWQLFKRMRRLTSTAFSATCQQVVDSSPDEQFIWSLASATQAEVAMYSLFVMNTPQSQAENDRSCLKMVLPWSYLNEPDGLKNYETWIRYLSSEVQAEHGYGGLACVLPCDGHQYLPWEYRLAQEYIGLMVDPGPHIESLRLLDRIKGVSWYTVLGDSFVKQLGGSDRLRGQMSAHSDIVFHSYRSGLLIRAGVAPELGGSGLPPPQSYVTVNRLIKPIRLQDTGNLHPYLAPALGFTEETTAQWYARFDEKPLPPVDAGQACPRSGYWFSSARFGSRRHFDEGEIMPAFAHVKNKKTQWFWAGLS
;
A
#
# COMPACT_ATOMS: atom_id res chain seq x y z
N MET A 1 9.84 28.38 5.81
CA MET A 1 8.60 28.95 6.35
C MET A 1 7.63 27.78 6.49
N PHE A 2 7.62 27.14 7.66
CA PHE A 2 6.81 25.95 7.93
C PHE A 2 5.36 26.40 8.16
N LEU A 3 4.45 26.02 7.27
CA LEU A 3 3.01 26.26 7.46
C LEU A 3 2.40 25.15 8.33
N PRO A 4 1.52 25.50 9.29
CA PRO A 4 0.93 24.56 10.24
C PRO A 4 -0.31 23.84 9.68
N ASN A 5 -0.50 22.59 10.14
CA ASN A 5 -1.76 21.84 10.27
C ASN A 5 -2.74 21.83 9.08
N LEU A 6 -2.69 20.75 8.28
CA LEU A 6 -3.78 20.26 7.41
C LEU A 6 -4.85 19.44 8.17
N ALA A 7 -4.75 19.36 9.50
CA ALA A 7 -5.73 18.67 10.35
C ALA A 7 -7.11 19.37 10.55
N PRO A 8 -7.32 20.69 10.36
CA PRO A 8 -8.57 21.30 10.82
C PRO A 8 -9.75 21.14 9.87
N MET A 9 -9.57 20.71 8.61
CA MET A 9 -10.70 20.61 7.67
C MET A 9 -11.75 19.53 8.04
N CYS A 10 -11.37 18.49 8.77
CA CYS A 10 -12.35 17.55 9.34
C CYS A 10 -12.98 18.08 10.65
N HIS A 11 -12.29 18.94 11.39
CA HIS A 11 -12.78 19.49 12.66
C HIS A 11 -13.74 20.67 12.47
N GLU A 12 -13.50 21.57 11.50
CA GLU A 12 -14.33 22.77 11.26
C GLU A 12 -15.75 22.46 10.79
N ILE A 13 -15.99 21.27 10.23
CA ILE A 13 -17.34 20.84 9.81
C ILE A 13 -18.17 20.38 11.02
N ASN A 14 -17.54 19.93 12.11
CA ASN A 14 -18.22 19.43 13.30
C ASN A 14 -18.63 20.54 14.29
N GLU A 15 -17.88 21.64 14.40
CA GLU A 15 -18.23 22.71 15.36
C GLU A 15 -19.52 23.46 14.98
N LYS A 16 -19.74 23.73 13.69
CA LYS A 16 -20.97 24.42 13.22
C LYS A 16 -22.25 23.60 13.36
N SER A 17 -22.14 22.31 13.70
CA SER A 17 -23.29 21.42 13.93
C SER A 17 -23.67 21.32 15.41
N ALA A 18 -22.78 21.75 16.32
CA ALA A 18 -22.98 21.66 17.77
C ALA A 18 -23.63 22.92 18.37
N ASP A 19 -23.52 24.08 17.72
CA ASP A 19 -24.00 25.37 18.23
C ASP A 19 -25.52 25.60 18.16
N VAL A 20 -26.31 24.61 17.74
CA VAL A 20 -27.79 24.72 17.70
C VAL A 20 -28.46 24.01 18.88
N HIS A 21 -27.72 23.31 19.74
CA HIS A 21 -28.30 22.58 20.87
C HIS A 21 -27.49 22.68 22.17
N GLN A 22 -27.21 23.90 22.64
CA GLN A 22 -26.95 24.12 24.06
C GLN A 22 -27.56 25.44 24.50
N ASP A 23 -28.82 25.37 24.89
CA ASP A 23 -29.34 26.22 25.94
C ASP A 23 -30.13 25.36 26.92
N VAL A 24 -30.02 25.70 28.20
CA VAL A 24 -30.71 25.15 29.38
C VAL A 24 -29.95 24.09 30.20
N ASN A 25 -29.51 24.59 31.37
CA ASN A 25 -29.31 23.96 32.67
C ASN A 25 -28.01 23.21 32.99
N GLY A 26 -27.17 23.90 33.76
CA GLY A 26 -26.04 23.34 34.48
C GLY A 26 -26.42 22.49 35.70
N ARG A 27 -25.50 21.58 36.04
CA ARG A 27 -25.05 21.24 37.39
C ARG A 27 -23.81 20.35 37.26
N GLY A 28 -22.73 20.73 37.94
CA GLY A 28 -21.45 20.03 37.88
C GLY A 28 -21.42 18.72 38.67
N CYS A 29 -20.46 17.87 38.35
CA CYS A 29 -19.88 16.93 39.30
C CYS A 29 -18.46 16.51 38.89
N ARG A 30 -17.58 16.41 39.90
CA ARG A 30 -16.13 16.18 39.81
C ARG A 30 -15.80 14.69 39.70
N ALA A 31 -14.78 14.41 38.88
CA ALA A 31 -13.72 13.39 38.99
C ALA A 31 -14.08 11.90 39.17
N THR A 32 -13.49 11.05 38.31
CA THR A 32 -12.50 10.03 38.73
C THR A 32 -11.82 9.39 37.52
N ARG A 33 -10.47 9.43 37.50
CA ARG A 33 -9.62 8.61 36.63
C ARG A 33 -9.63 7.18 37.15
N ARG A 34 -9.90 6.20 36.28
CA ARG A 34 -9.55 4.81 36.54
C ARG A 34 -9.01 4.18 35.27
N ALA A 35 -7.72 3.86 35.28
CA ALA A 35 -7.10 2.96 34.32
C ALA A 35 -7.75 1.58 34.47
N GLN A 36 -8.16 0.96 33.37
CA GLN A 36 -8.69 -0.40 33.35
C GLN A 36 -7.87 -1.24 32.37
N GLN A 37 -7.18 -2.24 32.96
CA GLN A 37 -6.54 -3.36 32.28
C GLN A 37 -7.58 -4.13 31.44
N VAL A 38 -7.18 -4.51 30.23
CA VAL A 38 -7.92 -5.39 29.33
C VAL A 38 -7.53 -6.84 29.62
N SER A 39 -8.51 -7.71 29.85
CA SER A 39 -8.32 -9.15 30.02
C SER A 39 -8.47 -9.88 28.68
N GLU A 40 -7.42 -10.58 28.27
CA GLU A 40 -7.44 -11.53 27.16
C GLU A 40 -8.20 -12.81 27.57
N THR A 41 -9.09 -13.29 26.70
CA THR A 41 -9.75 -14.59 26.88
C THR A 41 -9.30 -15.53 25.76
N HIS A 42 -8.36 -16.41 26.07
CA HIS A 42 -8.00 -17.54 25.22
C HIS A 42 -8.89 -18.75 25.54
N LYS A 43 -9.62 -19.25 24.54
CA LYS A 43 -10.25 -20.59 24.59
C LYS A 43 -9.28 -21.60 24.00
N THR A 44 -8.83 -22.51 24.84
CA THR A 44 -8.10 -23.73 24.48
C THR A 44 -9.08 -24.81 24.02
N ALA A 45 -8.76 -25.47 22.90
CA ALA A 45 -9.39 -26.73 22.51
C ALA A 45 -8.29 -27.78 22.30
N SER A 46 -8.34 -28.83 23.12
CA SER A 46 -7.48 -30.00 23.10
C SER A 46 -8.06 -31.06 22.17
N GLY A 47 -7.23 -31.71 21.36
CA GLY A 47 -7.60 -32.83 20.51
C GLY A 47 -6.37 -33.65 20.09
N ASN A 48 -6.33 -34.91 20.53
CA ASN A 48 -5.21 -35.84 20.46
C ASN A 48 -4.83 -36.33 19.04
N GLY A 49 -3.51 -36.36 18.81
CA GLY A 49 -2.69 -37.46 18.27
C GLY A 49 -3.18 -38.36 17.13
N ALA A 50 -2.42 -38.35 16.02
CA ALA A 50 -1.98 -39.57 15.34
C ALA A 50 -0.74 -39.29 14.46
N THR A 51 0.34 -40.02 14.72
CA THR A 51 1.59 -40.04 13.96
C THR A 51 1.43 -40.86 12.68
N ARG A 52 1.91 -40.35 11.53
CA ARG A 52 2.23 -41.20 10.38
C ARG A 52 3.41 -40.67 9.57
N SER A 53 4.44 -41.50 9.52
CA SER A 53 5.67 -41.40 8.75
C SER A 53 5.40 -41.30 7.23
N THR A 54 6.13 -40.43 6.53
CA THR A 54 6.33 -40.54 5.08
C THR A 54 7.80 -40.32 4.73
N LYS A 55 8.36 -41.36 4.10
CA LYS A 55 9.67 -41.38 3.44
C LYS A 55 9.65 -40.44 2.22
N GLY A 56 10.82 -39.87 1.93
CA GLY A 56 11.03 -38.95 0.83
C GLY A 56 10.80 -39.52 -0.56
N LEU A 57 10.39 -38.64 -1.46
CA LEU A 57 10.49 -38.79 -2.90
C LEU A 57 10.92 -37.46 -3.50
N LYS A 58 12.04 -37.52 -4.23
CA LYS A 58 12.62 -36.43 -5.00
C LYS A 58 11.74 -36.10 -6.21
N GLY A 59 11.52 -34.81 -6.42
CA GLY A 59 11.58 -34.12 -7.71
C GLY A 59 10.59 -34.50 -8.82
N VAL A 60 9.60 -33.64 -9.03
CA VAL A 60 9.17 -33.20 -10.37
C VAL A 60 8.82 -31.72 -10.27
N ALA A 61 9.47 -30.87 -11.06
CA ALA A 61 9.08 -29.46 -11.22
C ALA A 61 7.73 -29.43 -11.96
N ILE A 62 6.66 -29.16 -11.22
CA ILE A 62 5.33 -28.94 -11.78
C ILE A 62 5.33 -27.52 -12.31
N MET A 63 5.21 -27.37 -13.63
CA MET A 63 4.89 -26.09 -14.26
C MET A 63 3.60 -25.57 -13.60
N PRO A 64 3.60 -24.36 -13.00
CA PRO A 64 2.43 -23.86 -12.31
C PRO A 64 1.27 -23.69 -13.31
N ASP A 65 0.20 -24.45 -13.09
CA ASP A 65 -1.08 -24.13 -13.71
C ASP A 65 -1.58 -22.82 -13.10
N SER A 66 -1.45 -21.74 -13.87
CA SER A 66 -1.76 -20.37 -13.45
C SER A 66 -3.15 -20.22 -12.83
N GLY A 67 -4.13 -21.07 -13.23
CA GLY A 67 -5.46 -21.09 -12.62
C GLY A 67 -5.47 -21.66 -11.21
N SER A 68 -4.72 -22.74 -10.98
CA SER A 68 -4.61 -23.39 -9.65
C SER A 68 -3.90 -22.51 -8.61
N ASP A 69 -2.92 -21.74 -9.05
CA ASP A 69 -2.15 -20.82 -8.19
C ASP A 69 -3.00 -19.62 -7.76
N VAL A 70 -3.75 -19.02 -8.70
CA VAL A 70 -4.68 -17.92 -8.38
C VAL A 70 -5.68 -18.33 -7.31
N VAL A 71 -6.31 -19.50 -7.44
CA VAL A 71 -7.27 -20.01 -6.44
C VAL A 71 -6.60 -20.19 -5.08
N ARG A 72 -5.37 -20.71 -5.04
CA ARG A 72 -4.60 -20.85 -3.80
C ARG A 72 -4.35 -19.50 -3.12
N PHE A 73 -3.93 -18.49 -3.88
CA PHE A 73 -3.66 -17.15 -3.35
C PHE A 73 -4.93 -16.48 -2.83
N LEU A 74 -6.04 -16.55 -3.56
CA LEU A 74 -7.31 -15.98 -3.14
C LEU A 74 -7.85 -16.65 -1.86
N ASN A 75 -7.70 -17.97 -1.74
CA ASN A 75 -8.02 -18.69 -0.51
C ASN A 75 -7.15 -18.26 0.67
N SER A 76 -5.84 -18.03 0.45
CA SER A 76 -4.95 -17.50 1.49
C SER A 76 -5.40 -16.13 1.98
N ILE A 77 -5.75 -15.21 1.07
CA ILE A 77 -6.29 -13.90 1.45
C ILE A 77 -7.57 -14.06 2.27
N GLY A 78 -8.46 -14.98 1.87
CA GLY A 78 -9.69 -15.26 2.60
C GLY A 78 -9.44 -15.70 4.05
N GLN A 79 -8.48 -16.59 4.27
CA GLN A 79 -8.08 -17.04 5.61
C GLN A 79 -7.45 -15.92 6.44
N GLN A 80 -6.67 -15.04 5.81
CA GLN A 80 -5.98 -13.92 6.46
C GLN A 80 -6.88 -12.69 6.67
N SER A 81 -8.02 -12.59 5.98
CA SER A 81 -8.91 -11.42 6.07
C SER A 81 -9.57 -11.25 7.44
N GLY A 82 -9.83 -12.35 8.16
CA GLY A 82 -10.36 -12.34 9.52
C GLY A 82 -9.40 -11.68 10.53
N PRO A 83 -8.16 -12.18 10.66
CA PRO A 83 -7.13 -11.57 11.50
C PRO A 83 -6.85 -10.08 11.24
N VAL A 84 -7.03 -9.62 10.00
CA VAL A 84 -6.83 -8.21 9.61
C VAL A 84 -8.07 -7.33 9.88
N SER A 85 -9.16 -7.91 10.42
CA SER A 85 -10.41 -7.20 10.72
C SER A 85 -10.52 -6.82 12.19
N VAL A 86 -10.93 -5.59 12.47
CA VAL A 86 -11.16 -5.08 13.84
C VAL A 86 -12.54 -4.44 13.92
N ASP A 87 -13.25 -4.74 15.02
CA ASP A 87 -14.52 -4.13 15.38
C ASP A 87 -14.36 -3.22 16.60
N SER A 88 -15.18 -2.17 16.67
CA SER A 88 -15.30 -1.34 17.86
C SER A 88 -15.91 -2.15 19.02
N LEU A 89 -15.84 -1.61 20.23
CA LEU A 89 -16.54 -2.18 21.39
C LEU A 89 -18.06 -2.30 21.19
N SER A 90 -18.64 -1.45 20.32
CA SER A 90 -20.05 -1.49 19.94
C SER A 90 -20.36 -2.47 18.79
N GLY A 91 -19.38 -3.28 18.37
CA GLY A 91 -19.52 -4.24 17.26
C GLY A 91 -19.56 -3.59 15.88
N THR A 92 -19.15 -2.33 15.75
CA THR A 92 -19.11 -1.62 14.47
C THR A 92 -17.80 -1.94 13.74
N PRO A 93 -17.83 -2.28 12.44
CA PRO A 93 -16.61 -2.47 11.64
C PRO A 93 -15.73 -1.22 11.59
N VAL A 94 -14.50 -1.30 12.11
CA VAL A 94 -13.54 -0.17 12.13
C VAL A 94 -12.23 -0.44 11.42
N ILE A 95 -11.88 -1.70 11.14
CA ILE A 95 -10.81 -2.04 10.20
C ILE A 95 -11.26 -3.25 9.40
N ARG A 96 -11.08 -3.20 8.08
CA ARG A 96 -11.26 -4.35 7.19
C ARG A 96 -10.14 -4.40 6.17
N LEU A 97 -9.83 -5.61 5.72
CA LEU A 97 -8.97 -5.81 4.55
C LEU A 97 -9.70 -5.36 3.28
N GLY A 98 -9.09 -4.45 2.52
CA GLY A 98 -9.63 -3.96 1.24
C GLY A 98 -8.60 -3.95 0.13
N LEU A 99 -9.09 -3.80 -1.10
CA LEU A 99 -8.29 -3.49 -2.27
C LEU A 99 -8.32 -1.98 -2.47
N ILE A 100 -7.15 -1.36 -2.52
CA ILE A 100 -7.02 0.07 -2.77
C ILE A 100 -6.38 0.32 -4.12
N THR A 101 -6.69 1.46 -4.73
CA THR A 101 -5.91 2.06 -5.80
C THR A 101 -5.70 3.52 -5.42
N THR A 102 -4.45 3.93 -5.22
CA THR A 102 -4.10 5.32 -4.89
C THR A 102 -3.21 5.89 -5.99
N LEU A 103 -3.63 6.98 -6.59
CA LEU A 103 -2.99 7.63 -7.73
C LEU A 103 -2.67 9.09 -7.40
N TYR A 104 -1.49 9.53 -7.82
CA TYR A 104 -1.02 10.90 -7.70
C TYR A 104 -0.85 11.50 -9.10
N PHE A 105 -1.35 12.71 -9.29
CA PHE A 105 -1.38 13.36 -10.60
C PHE A 105 -1.30 14.89 -10.48
N ARG A 106 -0.89 15.52 -11.58
CA ARG A 106 -0.80 16.97 -11.71
C ARG A 106 -2.11 17.58 -12.18
N ASN A 107 -2.20 18.89 -12.05
CA ASN A 107 -3.22 19.70 -12.74
C ASN A 107 -4.66 19.33 -12.40
N GLY A 108 -4.93 18.78 -11.20
CA GLY A 108 -6.29 18.47 -10.76
C GLY A 108 -7.23 19.67 -10.69
N HIS A 109 -6.68 20.90 -10.66
CA HIS A 109 -7.42 22.15 -10.79
C HIS A 109 -7.88 22.47 -12.22
N SER A 110 -7.26 21.88 -13.25
CA SER A 110 -7.51 22.24 -14.65
C SER A 110 -8.90 21.79 -15.12
N PRO A 111 -9.58 22.56 -15.99
CA PRO A 111 -10.89 22.18 -16.52
C PRO A 111 -10.91 20.86 -17.29
N GLU A 112 -9.78 20.46 -17.90
CA GLU A 112 -9.68 19.16 -18.55
C GLU A 112 -9.69 18.03 -17.52
N ILE A 113 -8.80 18.07 -16.52
CA ILE A 113 -8.69 17.00 -15.53
C ILE A 113 -9.94 16.93 -14.65
N LYS A 114 -10.57 18.06 -14.32
CA LYS A 114 -11.87 18.08 -13.60
C LYS A 114 -12.96 17.30 -14.34
N ARG A 115 -13.05 17.42 -15.67
CA ARG A 115 -14.00 16.63 -16.49
C ARG A 115 -13.64 15.14 -16.49
N ARG A 116 -12.35 14.80 -16.49
CA ARG A 116 -11.92 13.39 -16.39
C ARG A 116 -12.21 12.80 -15.02
N ILE A 117 -12.00 13.56 -13.94
CA ILE A 117 -12.39 13.18 -12.57
C ILE A 117 -13.89 12.95 -12.51
N GLU A 118 -14.70 13.85 -13.06
CA GLU A 118 -16.15 13.67 -13.17
C GLU A 118 -16.50 12.35 -13.88
N GLY A 119 -15.89 12.06 -15.04
CA GLY A 119 -16.08 10.79 -15.74
C GLY A 119 -15.66 9.55 -14.94
N CYS A 120 -14.61 9.64 -14.12
CA CYS A 120 -14.24 8.57 -13.17
C CYS A 120 -15.33 8.32 -12.15
N PHE A 121 -15.88 9.39 -11.56
CA PHE A 121 -16.96 9.31 -10.58
C PHE A 121 -18.27 8.84 -11.19
N ALA A 122 -18.63 9.29 -12.40
CA ALA A 122 -19.80 8.83 -13.13
C ALA A 122 -19.73 7.32 -13.39
N ARG A 123 -18.59 6.83 -13.91
CA ARG A 123 -18.40 5.39 -14.14
C ARG A 123 -18.47 4.59 -12.85
N PHE A 124 -17.85 5.07 -11.78
CA PHE A 124 -17.87 4.40 -10.47
C PHE A 124 -19.26 4.39 -9.85
N TYR A 125 -19.98 5.52 -9.95
CA TYR A 125 -21.38 5.63 -9.52
C TYR A 125 -22.25 4.63 -10.25
N GLU A 126 -22.20 4.56 -11.58
CA GLU A 126 -23.02 3.62 -12.34
C GLU A 126 -22.69 2.15 -12.03
N THR A 127 -21.40 1.83 -11.86
CA THR A 127 -20.96 0.45 -11.60
C THR A 127 -21.37 -0.03 -10.20
N PHE A 128 -21.24 0.82 -9.19
CA PHE A 128 -21.41 0.43 -7.78
C PHE A 128 -22.62 1.07 -7.10
N ARG A 129 -23.54 1.69 -7.86
CA ARG A 129 -24.73 2.41 -7.37
C ARG A 129 -25.45 1.70 -6.23
N PRO A 130 -25.73 0.37 -6.29
CA PRO A 130 -26.47 -0.31 -5.21
C PRO A 130 -25.70 -0.41 -3.88
N LYS A 131 -24.38 -0.25 -3.91
CA LYS A 131 -23.49 -0.34 -2.73
C LYS A 131 -23.24 1.03 -2.10
N LEU A 132 -23.36 2.10 -2.89
CA LEU A 132 -23.05 3.47 -2.46
C LEU A 132 -24.23 4.10 -1.73
N LYS A 133 -23.96 4.71 -0.57
CA LYS A 133 -24.98 5.28 0.31
C LYS A 133 -24.77 6.77 0.59
N TRP A 134 -23.52 7.21 0.57
CA TRP A 134 -23.13 8.53 1.04
C TRP A 134 -22.23 9.26 0.05
N GLN A 135 -22.28 10.58 0.10
CA GLN A 135 -21.41 11.47 -0.63
C GLN A 135 -20.88 12.57 0.29
N LEU A 136 -19.57 12.82 0.20
CA LEU A 136 -18.92 13.99 0.78
C LEU A 136 -18.56 14.96 -0.33
N PHE A 137 -19.13 16.16 -0.30
CA PHE A 137 -18.67 17.31 -1.08
C PHE A 137 -19.07 18.58 -0.34
N LYS A 138 -18.09 19.29 0.24
CA LYS A 138 -18.26 20.38 1.23
C LYS A 138 -18.90 19.95 2.56
N ARG A 139 -19.89 19.03 2.51
CA ARG A 139 -20.52 18.37 3.65
C ARG A 139 -20.91 16.94 3.30
N MET A 140 -21.07 16.10 4.32
CA MET A 140 -21.54 14.73 4.17
C MET A 140 -23.06 14.68 3.99
N ARG A 141 -23.55 13.88 3.04
CA ARG A 141 -24.99 13.71 2.78
C ARG A 141 -25.31 12.35 2.19
N ARG A 142 -26.57 11.93 2.30
CA ARG A 142 -27.05 10.72 1.63
C ARG A 142 -26.98 10.90 0.11
N LEU A 143 -26.50 9.87 -0.58
CA LEU A 143 -26.32 9.88 -2.02
C LEU A 143 -27.67 9.73 -2.73
N THR A 144 -27.98 10.68 -3.61
CA THR A 144 -29.13 10.64 -4.54
C THR A 144 -28.65 11.01 -5.94
N SER A 145 -29.38 10.62 -6.98
CA SER A 145 -29.04 10.95 -8.38
C SER A 145 -28.97 12.46 -8.62
N THR A 146 -29.92 13.22 -8.05
CA THR A 146 -29.95 14.69 -8.15
C THR A 146 -28.75 15.32 -7.42
N ALA A 147 -28.44 14.87 -6.20
CA ALA A 147 -27.30 15.38 -5.45
C ALA A 147 -25.97 15.05 -6.13
N PHE A 148 -25.86 13.85 -6.72
CA PHE A 148 -24.70 13.42 -7.49
C PHE A 148 -24.50 14.30 -8.72
N SER A 149 -25.52 14.43 -9.56
CA SER A 149 -25.46 15.25 -10.79
C SER A 149 -25.12 16.71 -10.49
N ALA A 150 -25.72 17.29 -9.45
CA ALA A 150 -25.38 18.65 -9.02
C ALA A 150 -23.93 18.79 -8.54
N THR A 151 -23.32 17.71 -8.02
CA THR A 151 -21.92 17.72 -7.58
C THR A 151 -20.96 17.59 -8.75
N CYS A 152 -21.29 16.76 -9.75
CA CYS A 152 -20.54 16.69 -11.00
C CYS A 152 -20.39 18.08 -11.62
N GLN A 153 -21.50 18.82 -11.74
CA GLN A 153 -21.48 20.19 -12.27
C GLN A 153 -20.63 21.13 -11.41
N GLN A 154 -20.79 21.10 -10.07
CA GLN A 154 -20.01 21.94 -9.17
C GLN A 154 -18.50 21.65 -9.21
N VAL A 155 -18.10 20.39 -9.38
CA VAL A 155 -16.68 20.01 -9.51
C VAL A 155 -16.10 20.54 -10.81
N VAL A 156 -16.82 20.36 -11.93
CA VAL A 156 -16.38 20.83 -13.25
C VAL A 156 -16.28 22.35 -13.30
N ASP A 157 -17.24 23.06 -12.71
CA ASP A 157 -17.32 24.53 -12.74
C ASP A 157 -16.50 25.22 -11.64
N SER A 158 -15.93 24.46 -10.71
CA SER A 158 -15.13 25.02 -9.61
C SER A 158 -13.94 25.83 -10.12
N SER A 159 -13.53 26.86 -9.38
CA SER A 159 -12.38 27.71 -9.73
C SER A 159 -11.07 26.88 -9.78
N PRO A 160 -10.09 27.22 -10.64
CA PRO A 160 -8.74 26.63 -10.59
C PRO A 160 -8.03 26.83 -9.24
N ASP A 161 -8.35 27.89 -8.50
CA ASP A 161 -7.74 28.16 -7.19
C ASP A 161 -8.50 27.50 -6.02
N GLU A 162 -9.65 26.88 -6.28
CA GLU A 162 -10.43 26.15 -5.25
C GLU A 162 -9.87 24.73 -5.09
N GLN A 163 -9.52 24.37 -3.86
CA GLN A 163 -9.39 22.98 -3.45
C GLN A 163 -10.76 22.42 -3.09
N PHE A 164 -11.03 21.21 -3.55
CA PHE A 164 -12.21 20.44 -3.20
C PHE A 164 -11.82 19.02 -2.81
N ILE A 165 -12.66 18.47 -1.92
CA ILE A 165 -12.68 17.06 -1.59
C ILE A 165 -14.03 16.51 -2.05
N TRP A 166 -13.99 15.44 -2.84
CA TRP A 166 -15.19 14.72 -3.27
C TRP A 166 -15.02 13.23 -2.98
N SER A 167 -16.03 12.62 -2.36
CA SER A 167 -16.06 11.19 -2.13
C SER A 167 -17.45 10.59 -2.30
N LEU A 168 -17.51 9.39 -2.86
CA LEU A 168 -18.65 8.47 -2.81
C LEU A 168 -18.29 7.29 -1.93
N ALA A 169 -19.18 6.86 -1.03
CA ALA A 169 -18.89 5.81 -0.08
C ALA A 169 -20.10 4.92 0.25
N SER A 170 -19.83 3.66 0.57
CA SER A 170 -20.83 2.70 1.08
C SER A 170 -21.22 2.95 2.54
N ALA A 171 -20.43 3.70 3.29
CA ALA A 171 -20.61 3.97 4.72
C ALA A 171 -20.34 5.45 5.04
N THR A 172 -20.63 5.86 6.29
CA THR A 172 -20.34 7.21 6.79
C THR A 172 -18.85 7.39 7.07
N GLN A 173 -18.42 8.57 7.52
CA GLN A 173 -17.02 8.82 7.87
C GLN A 173 -16.56 8.01 9.10
N ALA A 174 -17.49 7.62 9.98
CA ALA A 174 -17.26 6.88 11.23
C ALA A 174 -17.13 5.36 11.05
N GLU A 175 -17.43 4.84 9.87
CA GLU A 175 -17.45 3.42 9.56
C GLU A 175 -16.52 3.09 8.39
N VAL A 176 -16.05 1.84 8.31
CA VAL A 176 -15.25 1.41 7.17
C VAL A 176 -16.11 1.35 5.89
N ALA A 177 -15.73 2.14 4.88
CA ALA A 177 -16.37 2.13 3.57
C ALA A 177 -15.64 1.18 2.59
N MET A 178 -16.21 -0.02 2.38
CA MET A 178 -15.64 -1.04 1.50
C MET A 178 -15.85 -0.78 0.00
N TYR A 179 -16.76 0.13 -0.37
CA TYR A 179 -16.82 0.71 -1.70
C TYR A 179 -16.66 2.22 -1.56
N SER A 180 -15.57 2.77 -2.06
CA SER A 180 -15.41 4.22 -2.12
C SER A 180 -14.56 4.70 -3.29
N LEU A 181 -14.83 5.91 -3.73
CA LEU A 181 -13.98 6.68 -4.62
C LEU A 181 -13.83 8.07 -4.04
N PHE A 182 -12.59 8.48 -3.80
CA PHE A 182 -12.20 9.74 -3.19
C PHE A 182 -11.26 10.50 -4.12
N VAL A 183 -11.39 11.81 -4.16
CA VAL A 183 -10.42 12.71 -4.79
C VAL A 183 -10.22 13.97 -3.94
N MET A 184 -8.98 14.43 -3.90
CA MET A 184 -8.61 15.77 -3.47
C MET A 184 -7.74 16.40 -4.56
N ASN A 185 -8.14 17.56 -5.07
CA ASN A 185 -7.31 18.30 -6.02
C ASN A 185 -6.31 19.22 -5.31
N THR A 186 -5.27 19.55 -6.04
CA THR A 186 -4.33 20.63 -5.68
C THR A 186 -4.76 21.88 -6.44
N PRO A 187 -4.93 23.03 -5.77
CA PRO A 187 -5.27 24.29 -6.43
C PRO A 187 -4.12 24.76 -7.33
N GLN A 188 -4.40 25.63 -8.29
CA GLN A 188 -3.42 26.09 -9.27
C GLN A 188 -2.19 26.73 -8.60
N SER A 189 -2.41 27.53 -7.56
CA SER A 189 -1.35 28.18 -6.76
C SER A 189 -0.35 27.21 -6.10
N GLN A 190 -0.71 25.94 -5.94
CA GLN A 190 0.14 24.91 -5.29
C GLN A 190 0.58 23.80 -6.27
N ALA A 191 0.25 23.91 -7.56
CA ALA A 191 0.40 22.82 -8.53
C ALA A 191 1.85 22.33 -8.73
N GLU A 192 2.85 23.19 -8.51
CA GLU A 192 4.26 22.80 -8.60
C GLU A 192 4.74 21.98 -7.40
N ASN A 193 4.22 22.30 -6.21
CA ASN A 193 4.72 21.80 -4.92
C ASN A 193 3.86 20.68 -4.32
N ASP A 194 2.76 20.32 -4.96
CA ASP A 194 1.84 19.29 -4.48
C ASP A 194 1.20 18.51 -5.64
N ARG A 195 0.60 17.37 -5.32
CA ARG A 195 -0.12 16.51 -6.27
C ARG A 195 -1.53 16.26 -5.81
N SER A 196 -2.43 16.28 -6.78
CA SER A 196 -3.79 15.80 -6.58
C SER A 196 -3.76 14.30 -6.36
N CYS A 197 -4.67 13.79 -5.52
CA CYS A 197 -4.74 12.38 -5.23
C CYS A 197 -6.15 11.82 -5.49
N LEU A 198 -6.21 10.63 -6.06
CA LEU A 198 -7.43 9.85 -6.25
C LEU A 198 -7.25 8.49 -5.59
N LYS A 199 -8.23 8.08 -4.78
CA LYS A 199 -8.22 6.80 -4.08
C LYS A 199 -9.52 6.04 -4.33
N MET A 200 -9.40 4.82 -4.82
CA MET A 200 -10.50 3.86 -4.91
C MET A 200 -10.32 2.78 -3.84
N VAL A 201 -11.43 2.36 -3.23
CA VAL A 201 -11.49 1.21 -2.32
C VAL A 201 -12.58 0.25 -2.80
N LEU A 202 -12.24 -1.03 -2.89
CA LEU A 202 -13.14 -2.14 -3.15
C LEU A 202 -12.92 -3.23 -2.07
N PRO A 203 -13.91 -4.10 -1.78
CA PRO A 203 -13.67 -5.19 -0.86
C PRO A 203 -12.69 -6.21 -1.46
N TRP A 204 -11.84 -6.83 -0.63
CA TRP A 204 -10.91 -7.86 -1.14
C TRP A 204 -11.64 -9.00 -1.86
N SER A 205 -12.86 -9.33 -1.40
CA SER A 205 -13.73 -10.34 -2.00
C SER A 205 -14.12 -10.03 -3.44
N TYR A 206 -13.93 -8.80 -3.92
CA TYR A 206 -14.11 -8.43 -5.33
C TYR A 206 -13.22 -9.28 -6.25
N LEU A 207 -12.05 -9.73 -5.78
CA LEU A 207 -11.20 -10.64 -6.56
C LEU A 207 -11.78 -12.05 -6.73
N ASN A 208 -12.72 -12.45 -5.88
CA ASN A 208 -13.40 -13.75 -5.97
C ASN A 208 -14.61 -13.73 -6.91
N GLU A 209 -15.01 -12.55 -7.38
CA GLU A 209 -16.06 -12.44 -8.39
C GLU A 209 -15.55 -12.97 -9.75
N PRO A 210 -16.44 -13.41 -10.65
CA PRO A 210 -16.07 -13.73 -12.02
C PRO A 210 -15.29 -12.56 -12.66
N ASP A 211 -14.13 -12.88 -13.24
CA ASP A 211 -13.19 -11.90 -13.80
C ASP A 211 -12.69 -10.82 -12.80
N GLY A 212 -12.83 -11.02 -11.49
CA GLY A 212 -12.50 -10.01 -10.46
C GLY A 212 -11.10 -9.42 -10.57
N LEU A 213 -10.08 -10.27 -10.80
CA LEU A 213 -8.70 -9.84 -11.05
C LEU A 213 -8.58 -8.92 -12.28
N LYS A 214 -9.21 -9.31 -13.39
CA LYS A 214 -9.20 -8.56 -14.66
C LYS A 214 -10.00 -7.26 -14.56
N ASN A 215 -11.11 -7.29 -13.81
CA ASN A 215 -11.94 -6.12 -13.56
C ASN A 215 -11.18 -5.09 -12.72
N TYR A 216 -10.47 -5.53 -11.67
CA TYR A 216 -9.60 -4.66 -10.89
C TYR A 216 -8.46 -4.07 -11.74
N GLU A 217 -7.76 -4.88 -12.55
CA GLU A 217 -6.74 -4.41 -13.50
C GLU A 217 -7.30 -3.34 -14.46
N THR A 218 -8.52 -3.57 -14.95
CA THR A 218 -9.22 -2.63 -15.84
C THR A 218 -9.52 -1.31 -15.12
N TRP A 219 -9.95 -1.35 -13.86
CA TRP A 219 -10.19 -0.16 -13.05
C TRP A 219 -8.92 0.66 -12.82
N ILE A 220 -7.85 0.04 -12.31
CA ILE A 220 -6.62 0.78 -12.03
C ILE A 220 -6.02 1.38 -13.30
N ARG A 221 -6.05 0.66 -14.43
CA ARG A 221 -5.58 1.17 -15.72
C ARG A 221 -6.45 2.31 -16.26
N TYR A 222 -7.78 2.20 -16.13
CA TYR A 222 -8.72 3.24 -16.52
C TYR A 222 -8.48 4.52 -15.71
N LEU A 223 -8.50 4.42 -14.38
CA LEU A 223 -8.30 5.56 -13.49
C LEU A 223 -6.93 6.22 -13.75
N SER A 224 -5.87 5.42 -13.91
CA SER A 224 -4.52 5.93 -14.23
C SER A 224 -4.49 6.69 -15.56
N SER A 225 -5.23 6.23 -16.56
CA SER A 225 -5.32 6.90 -17.87
C SER A 225 -6.10 8.20 -17.81
N GLU A 226 -7.21 8.22 -17.07
CA GLU A 226 -8.07 9.40 -16.98
C GLU A 226 -7.43 10.52 -16.16
N VAL A 227 -6.86 10.22 -15.00
CA VAL A 227 -6.18 11.29 -14.23
C VAL A 227 -4.78 11.59 -14.75
N GLN A 228 -4.30 10.83 -15.75
CA GLN A 228 -2.92 10.90 -16.24
C GLN A 228 -1.93 10.77 -15.08
N ALA A 229 -2.07 9.69 -14.31
CA ALA A 229 -1.31 9.46 -13.08
C ALA A 229 0.20 9.56 -13.36
N GLU A 230 0.92 10.31 -12.52
CA GLU A 230 2.38 10.35 -12.53
C GLU A 230 2.95 9.13 -11.81
N HIS A 231 2.28 8.68 -10.75
CA HIS A 231 2.60 7.43 -10.08
C HIS A 231 1.45 7.01 -9.17
N GLY A 232 1.55 5.81 -8.61
CA GLY A 232 0.56 5.27 -7.69
C GLY A 232 0.77 3.80 -7.42
N TYR A 233 -0.18 3.20 -6.73
CA TYR A 233 -0.14 1.79 -6.37
C TYR A 233 -1.55 1.21 -6.25
N GLY A 234 -1.64 -0.10 -6.42
CA GLY A 234 -2.85 -0.87 -6.19
C GLY A 234 -2.53 -2.18 -5.49
N GLY A 235 -3.35 -2.58 -4.52
CA GLY A 235 -3.10 -3.80 -3.76
C GLY A 235 -3.93 -3.87 -2.49
N LEU A 236 -3.49 -4.70 -1.55
CA LEU A 236 -4.16 -4.91 -0.27
C LEU A 236 -3.74 -3.85 0.74
N ALA A 237 -4.71 -3.33 1.48
CA ALA A 237 -4.49 -2.41 2.59
C ALA A 237 -5.52 -2.64 3.70
N CYS A 238 -5.17 -2.20 4.92
CA CYS A 238 -6.16 -1.99 5.96
C CYS A 238 -6.97 -0.74 5.59
N VAL A 239 -8.29 -0.88 5.49
CA VAL A 239 -9.19 0.25 5.27
C VAL A 239 -9.74 0.70 6.62
N LEU A 240 -9.52 1.97 6.93
CA LEU A 240 -9.96 2.63 8.16
C LEU A 240 -11.10 3.60 7.85
N PRO A 241 -11.94 3.96 8.85
CA PRO A 241 -12.87 5.08 8.77
C PRO A 241 -12.12 6.38 8.45
N CYS A 242 -12.80 7.31 7.79
CA CYS A 242 -12.22 8.58 7.40
C CYS A 242 -11.80 9.44 8.61
N ASP A 243 -12.55 9.35 9.71
CA ASP A 243 -12.25 10.01 11.00
C ASP A 243 -11.50 9.06 11.97
N GLY A 244 -11.09 7.88 11.49
CA GLY A 244 -10.58 6.78 12.28
C GLY A 244 -9.13 6.91 12.74
N HIS A 245 -8.62 8.12 12.98
CA HIS A 245 -7.21 8.35 13.36
C HIS A 245 -6.79 7.57 14.62
N GLN A 246 -7.73 7.32 15.53
CA GLN A 246 -7.53 6.48 16.72
C GLN A 246 -7.18 5.01 16.40
N TYR A 247 -7.42 4.56 15.17
CA TYR A 247 -7.14 3.20 14.70
C TYR A 247 -5.80 3.08 13.94
N LEU A 248 -5.07 4.17 13.72
CA LEU A 248 -3.73 4.13 13.12
C LEU A 248 -2.73 3.21 13.87
N PRO A 249 -2.75 3.08 15.21
CA PRO A 249 -1.95 2.08 15.92
C PRO A 249 -2.20 0.64 15.48
N TRP A 250 -3.42 0.32 15.01
CA TRP A 250 -3.72 -0.99 14.45
C TRP A 250 -3.16 -1.16 13.04
N GLU A 251 -3.26 -0.13 12.18
CA GLU A 251 -2.62 -0.16 10.85
C GLU A 251 -1.11 -0.42 10.98
N TYR A 252 -0.45 0.25 11.93
CA TYR A 252 0.96 0.01 12.23
C TYR A 252 1.23 -1.45 12.59
N ARG A 253 0.51 -2.00 13.59
CA ARG A 253 0.68 -3.40 14.01
C ARG A 253 0.46 -4.39 12.88
N LEU A 254 -0.62 -4.23 12.13
CA LEU A 254 -0.98 -5.11 11.01
C LEU A 254 0.07 -5.03 9.89
N ALA A 255 0.61 -3.85 9.59
CA ALA A 255 1.66 -3.67 8.58
C ALA A 255 3.01 -4.30 8.96
N GLN A 256 3.28 -4.48 10.27
CA GLN A 256 4.44 -5.25 10.74
C GLN A 256 4.25 -6.76 10.58
N GLU A 257 3.03 -7.25 10.78
CA GLU A 257 2.69 -8.66 10.69
C GLU A 257 2.51 -9.14 9.23
N TYR A 258 1.88 -8.31 8.40
CA TYR A 258 1.57 -8.59 6.99
C TYR A 258 2.28 -7.56 6.10
N ILE A 259 3.54 -7.84 5.78
CA ILE A 259 4.41 -6.92 5.03
C ILE A 259 3.91 -6.58 3.61
N GLY A 260 2.96 -7.35 3.07
CA GLY A 260 2.29 -7.06 1.80
C GLY A 260 1.25 -5.94 1.87
N LEU A 261 0.84 -5.52 3.08
CA LEU A 261 -0.10 -4.41 3.26
C LEU A 261 0.52 -3.07 2.85
N MET A 262 -0.24 -2.32 2.07
CA MET A 262 0.02 -0.90 1.85
C MET A 262 -0.49 -0.08 3.03
N VAL A 263 0.40 0.73 3.61
CA VAL A 263 0.06 1.74 4.62
C VAL A 263 -0.39 2.98 3.88
N ASP A 264 -1.67 3.32 3.98
CA ASP A 264 -2.29 4.40 3.20
C ASP A 264 -3.38 5.14 4.01
N PRO A 265 -3.05 5.66 5.21
CA PRO A 265 -4.03 6.26 6.11
C PRO A 265 -4.59 7.59 5.62
N GLY A 266 -3.85 8.29 4.76
CA GLY A 266 -4.27 9.56 4.19
C GLY A 266 -3.42 9.88 2.97
N PRO A 267 -3.85 9.50 1.75
CA PRO A 267 -3.04 9.63 0.54
C PRO A 267 -2.66 11.09 0.25
N HIS A 268 -3.50 12.05 0.63
CA HIS A 268 -3.26 13.49 0.49
C HIS A 268 -2.16 14.05 1.41
N ILE A 269 -1.81 13.35 2.49
CA ILE A 269 -0.74 13.79 3.40
C ILE A 269 0.63 13.53 2.76
N GLU A 270 0.71 12.44 1.99
CA GLU A 270 1.96 11.97 1.40
C GLU A 270 2.26 12.63 0.04
N SER A 271 1.29 13.28 -0.59
CA SER A 271 1.48 13.91 -1.92
C SER A 271 2.67 14.88 -1.94
N LEU A 272 2.88 15.62 -0.86
CA LEU A 272 4.00 16.56 -0.69
C LEU A 272 5.38 15.88 -0.67
N ARG A 273 5.46 14.62 -0.23
CA ARG A 273 6.72 13.84 -0.18
C ARG A 273 6.94 13.00 -1.43
N LEU A 274 5.92 12.87 -2.28
CA LEU A 274 5.93 12.00 -3.45
C LEU A 274 5.98 12.81 -4.76
N LEU A 275 6.49 14.04 -4.75
CA LEU A 275 6.53 14.91 -5.94
C LEU A 275 7.41 14.35 -7.06
N ASP A 276 8.57 13.81 -6.69
CA ASP A 276 9.63 13.31 -7.58
C ASP A 276 10.10 11.90 -7.19
N ARG A 277 9.36 11.24 -6.30
CA ARG A 277 9.62 9.88 -5.82
C ARG A 277 8.32 9.10 -5.71
N ILE A 278 8.42 7.78 -5.80
CA ILE A 278 7.28 6.89 -5.60
C ILE A 278 7.31 6.26 -4.21
N LYS A 279 6.14 5.88 -3.70
CA LYS A 279 6.03 5.23 -2.38
C LYS A 279 6.72 3.85 -2.35
N GLY A 280 6.61 3.08 -3.43
CA GLY A 280 7.26 1.77 -3.54
C GLY A 280 6.36 0.73 -4.18
N VAL A 281 6.72 -0.53 -3.96
CA VAL A 281 6.05 -1.67 -4.58
C VAL A 281 4.74 -2.01 -3.87
N SER A 282 3.74 -2.39 -4.66
CA SER A 282 2.53 -3.09 -4.23
C SER A 282 2.19 -4.14 -5.29
N TRP A 283 1.01 -4.75 -5.23
CA TRP A 283 0.57 -5.70 -6.27
C TRP A 283 0.58 -5.06 -7.66
N TYR A 284 0.13 -3.81 -7.75
CA TYR A 284 0.35 -2.93 -8.89
C TYR A 284 1.18 -1.73 -8.47
N THR A 285 2.19 -1.42 -9.26
CA THR A 285 2.92 -0.14 -9.20
C THR A 285 2.66 0.64 -10.48
N VAL A 286 2.11 1.84 -10.34
CA VAL A 286 1.80 2.74 -11.46
C VAL A 286 2.96 3.72 -11.61
N LEU A 287 3.53 3.79 -12.81
CA LEU A 287 4.66 4.65 -13.16
C LEU A 287 4.33 5.47 -14.40
N GLY A 288 4.31 6.79 -14.26
CA GLY A 288 4.21 7.72 -15.37
C GLY A 288 5.48 7.75 -16.21
N ASP A 289 5.38 8.31 -17.41
CA ASP A 289 6.48 8.33 -18.39
C ASP A 289 7.78 8.93 -17.85
N SER A 290 7.72 9.90 -16.95
CA SER A 290 8.89 10.50 -16.31
C SER A 290 9.68 9.48 -15.49
N PHE A 291 9.00 8.67 -14.66
CA PHE A 291 9.62 7.62 -13.88
C PHE A 291 10.07 6.43 -14.73
N VAL A 292 9.29 6.08 -15.76
CA VAL A 292 9.70 5.03 -16.72
C VAL A 292 11.00 5.42 -17.43
N LYS A 293 11.15 6.70 -17.83
CA LYS A 293 12.40 7.22 -18.42
C LYS A 293 13.56 7.17 -17.44
N GLN A 294 13.36 7.54 -16.17
CA GLN A 294 14.40 7.46 -15.13
C GLN A 294 14.90 6.03 -14.91
N LEU A 295 14.02 5.02 -15.09
CA LEU A 295 14.39 3.61 -15.02
C LEU A 295 14.98 3.06 -16.35
N GLY A 296 15.19 3.91 -17.35
CA GLY A 296 15.81 3.54 -18.62
C GLY A 296 14.85 3.06 -19.72
N GLY A 297 13.55 3.32 -19.60
CA GLY A 297 12.55 3.09 -20.64
C GLY A 297 11.84 1.74 -20.57
N SER A 298 10.65 1.65 -21.20
CA SER A 298 9.79 0.46 -21.10
C SER A 298 10.44 -0.81 -21.62
N ASP A 299 11.16 -0.76 -22.75
CA ASP A 299 11.79 -1.94 -23.34
C ASP A 299 12.86 -2.53 -22.44
N ARG A 300 13.66 -1.68 -21.79
CA ARG A 300 14.66 -2.12 -20.81
C ARG A 300 14.00 -2.78 -19.60
N LEU A 301 12.94 -2.17 -19.06
CA LEU A 301 12.21 -2.72 -17.92
C LEU A 301 11.63 -4.10 -18.24
N ARG A 302 10.99 -4.25 -19.41
CA ARG A 302 10.43 -5.53 -19.87
C ARG A 302 11.52 -6.57 -20.11
N GLY A 303 12.64 -6.18 -20.72
CA GLY A 303 13.79 -7.05 -20.95
C GLY A 303 14.44 -7.55 -19.65
N GLN A 304 14.58 -6.70 -18.64
CA GLN A 304 15.11 -7.10 -17.33
C GLN A 304 14.21 -8.10 -16.58
N MET A 305 12.92 -8.11 -16.90
CA MET A 305 11.92 -8.93 -16.23
C MET A 305 11.44 -10.12 -17.08
N SER A 306 12.03 -10.37 -18.25
CA SER A 306 11.58 -11.43 -19.16
C SER A 306 11.69 -12.85 -18.56
N ALA A 307 12.55 -13.03 -17.56
CA ALA A 307 12.69 -14.28 -16.81
C ALA A 307 11.62 -14.48 -15.71
N HIS A 308 10.81 -13.46 -15.42
CA HIS A 308 9.80 -13.46 -14.36
C HIS A 308 8.38 -13.45 -14.97
N SER A 309 7.86 -14.64 -15.28
CA SER A 309 6.56 -14.79 -15.99
C SER A 309 5.34 -14.30 -15.20
N ASP A 310 5.48 -14.16 -13.88
CA ASP A 310 4.45 -13.66 -12.97
C ASP A 310 4.46 -12.12 -12.84
N ILE A 311 5.47 -11.43 -13.41
CA ILE A 311 5.54 -9.98 -13.48
C ILE A 311 5.05 -9.50 -14.85
N VAL A 312 3.94 -8.77 -14.86
CA VAL A 312 3.29 -8.33 -16.10
C VAL A 312 3.25 -6.81 -16.20
N PHE A 313 3.49 -6.31 -17.41
CA PHE A 313 3.57 -4.88 -17.69
C PHE A 313 2.43 -4.43 -18.60
N HIS A 314 1.58 -3.54 -18.10
CA HIS A 314 0.44 -3.00 -18.85
C HIS A 314 0.70 -1.52 -19.19
N SER A 315 0.57 -1.14 -20.45
CA SER A 315 0.64 0.27 -20.81
C SER A 315 -0.67 0.99 -20.48
N TYR A 316 -0.58 2.25 -20.10
CA TYR A 316 -1.70 3.18 -20.01
C TYR A 316 -1.34 4.50 -20.70
N ARG A 317 -2.30 5.43 -20.80
CA ARG A 317 -2.15 6.65 -21.63
C ARG A 317 -0.85 7.42 -21.39
N SER A 318 -0.37 7.50 -20.16
CA SER A 318 0.80 8.32 -19.77
C SER A 318 1.84 7.53 -18.97
N GLY A 319 1.93 6.22 -19.20
CA GLY A 319 2.95 5.39 -18.55
C GLY A 319 2.69 3.88 -18.59
N LEU A 320 3.17 3.23 -17.53
CA LEU A 320 3.24 1.78 -17.35
C LEU A 320 2.72 1.37 -15.96
N LEU A 321 1.94 0.29 -15.91
CA LEU A 321 1.66 -0.46 -14.68
C LEU A 321 2.54 -1.70 -14.64
N ILE A 322 3.12 -1.97 -13.48
CA ILE A 322 3.84 -3.21 -13.18
C ILE A 322 2.97 -4.02 -12.22
N ARG A 323 2.51 -5.20 -12.65
CA ARG A 323 1.81 -6.18 -11.82
C ARG A 323 2.80 -7.18 -11.26
N ALA A 324 2.95 -7.25 -9.95
CA ALA A 324 3.87 -8.14 -9.25
C ALA A 324 3.12 -9.39 -8.77
N GLY A 325 3.19 -10.49 -9.52
CA GLY A 325 2.48 -11.73 -9.20
C GLY A 325 1.09 -11.83 -9.85
N VAL A 326 0.52 -13.04 -9.83
CA VAL A 326 -0.79 -13.34 -10.43
C VAL A 326 -1.98 -12.87 -9.58
N ALA A 327 -1.76 -12.68 -8.28
CA ALA A 327 -2.71 -12.20 -7.28
C ALA A 327 -1.94 -11.40 -6.21
N PRO A 328 -2.60 -10.51 -5.44
CA PRO A 328 -1.91 -9.80 -4.37
C PRO A 328 -1.59 -10.75 -3.22
N GLU A 329 -0.45 -10.53 -2.57
CA GLU A 329 -0.01 -11.32 -1.42
C GLU A 329 0.14 -10.42 -0.18
N LEU A 330 -0.34 -10.91 0.97
CA LEU A 330 -0.15 -10.24 2.28
C LEU A 330 1.22 -10.54 2.91
N GLY A 331 1.85 -11.64 2.51
CA GLY A 331 2.95 -12.23 3.26
C GLY A 331 2.50 -12.65 4.67
N GLY A 332 3.46 -12.79 5.58
CA GLY A 332 3.19 -13.06 6.99
C GLY A 332 4.47 -13.07 7.81
N SER A 333 4.33 -12.85 9.11
CA SER A 333 5.46 -12.91 10.04
C SER A 333 6.12 -14.30 10.01
N GLY A 334 7.44 -14.32 9.90
CA GLY A 334 8.23 -15.55 9.80
C GLY A 334 8.23 -16.23 8.42
N LEU A 335 7.46 -15.72 7.44
CA LEU A 335 7.50 -16.19 6.06
C LEU A 335 8.48 -15.34 5.23
N PRO A 336 9.10 -15.91 4.18
CA PRO A 336 9.87 -15.11 3.24
C PRO A 336 8.96 -14.07 2.55
N PRO A 337 9.48 -12.88 2.21
CA PRO A 337 8.70 -11.90 1.47
C PRO A 337 8.26 -12.42 0.10
N PRO A 338 7.09 -11.99 -0.43
CA PRO A 338 6.67 -12.32 -1.78
C PRO A 338 7.75 -11.99 -2.81
N GLN A 339 8.20 -13.00 -3.56
CA GLN A 339 9.37 -12.87 -4.43
C GLN A 339 9.12 -11.90 -5.60
N SER A 340 7.87 -11.82 -6.08
CA SER A 340 7.43 -10.86 -7.08
C SER A 340 7.60 -9.42 -6.57
N TYR A 341 7.25 -9.16 -5.31
CA TYR A 341 7.39 -7.84 -4.69
C TYR A 341 8.86 -7.48 -4.47
N VAL A 342 9.70 -8.42 -4.02
CA VAL A 342 11.16 -8.20 -3.89
C VAL A 342 11.79 -7.86 -5.24
N THR A 343 11.39 -8.57 -6.30
CA THR A 343 11.93 -8.39 -7.64
C THR A 343 11.55 -7.02 -8.22
N VAL A 344 10.26 -6.64 -8.14
CA VAL A 344 9.81 -5.31 -8.58
C VAL A 344 10.39 -4.21 -7.69
N ASN A 345 10.54 -4.43 -6.38
CA ASN A 345 11.18 -3.48 -5.48
C ASN A 345 12.62 -3.18 -5.91
N ARG A 346 13.40 -4.21 -6.28
CA ARG A 346 14.78 -4.03 -6.78
C ARG A 346 14.79 -3.15 -8.03
N LEU A 347 13.83 -3.35 -8.93
CA LEU A 347 13.70 -2.59 -10.17
C LEU A 347 13.41 -1.10 -9.93
N ILE A 348 12.48 -0.80 -9.03
CA ILE A 348 12.01 0.59 -8.80
C ILE A 348 12.78 1.32 -7.69
N LYS A 349 13.67 0.65 -6.98
CA LYS A 349 14.47 1.22 -5.87
C LYS A 349 15.14 2.56 -6.19
N PRO A 350 15.68 2.81 -7.41
CA PRO A 350 16.30 4.11 -7.74
C PRO A 350 15.35 5.31 -7.65
N ILE A 351 14.05 5.11 -7.85
CA ILE A 351 13.04 6.18 -7.85
C ILE A 351 12.12 6.14 -6.63
N ARG A 352 12.27 5.13 -5.75
CA ARG A 352 11.51 5.01 -4.52
C ARG A 352 11.95 6.07 -3.51
N LEU A 353 11.01 6.58 -2.73
CA LEU A 353 11.28 7.50 -1.64
C LEU A 353 12.35 6.91 -0.70
N GLN A 354 13.35 7.73 -0.37
CA GLN A 354 14.47 7.37 0.52
C GLN A 354 14.47 8.18 1.81
N ASP A 355 13.99 9.42 1.77
CA ASP A 355 13.68 10.20 2.97
C ASP A 355 12.27 9.87 3.42
N THR A 356 12.17 9.02 4.43
CA THR A 356 10.95 8.27 4.69
C THR A 356 9.96 9.03 5.58
N GLY A 357 10.42 10.06 6.31
CA GLY A 357 9.62 10.78 7.29
C GLY A 357 8.85 9.84 8.23
N ASN A 358 7.71 10.29 8.74
CA ASN A 358 6.77 9.45 9.50
C ASN A 358 5.48 9.21 8.69
N LEU A 359 5.07 7.94 8.54
CA LEU A 359 3.80 7.52 7.92
C LEU A 359 2.57 7.87 8.77
N HIS A 360 2.72 8.02 10.08
CA HIS A 360 1.68 8.42 11.04
C HIS A 360 2.06 9.72 11.77
N PRO A 361 2.21 10.86 11.05
CA PRO A 361 2.79 12.08 11.62
C PRO A 361 1.95 12.74 12.73
N TYR A 362 0.68 12.37 12.88
CA TYR A 362 -0.23 12.96 13.88
C TYR A 362 -0.34 12.17 15.19
N LEU A 363 0.27 10.97 15.25
CA LEU A 363 0.25 10.18 16.47
C LEU A 363 1.34 10.63 17.44
N ALA A 364 1.04 10.51 18.74
CA ALA A 364 2.09 10.60 19.75
C ALA A 364 3.16 9.52 19.49
N PRO A 365 4.44 9.79 19.80
CA PRO A 365 5.52 8.82 19.64
C PRO A 365 5.18 7.45 20.25
N ALA A 366 5.63 6.38 19.60
CA ALA A 366 5.40 4.98 19.96
C ALA A 366 3.96 4.42 19.80
N LEU A 367 2.97 5.23 19.40
CA LEU A 367 1.62 4.71 19.13
C LEU A 367 1.44 4.17 17.70
N GLY A 368 2.32 4.53 16.78
CA GLY A 368 2.30 4.02 15.40
C GLY A 368 3.68 4.08 14.77
N PHE A 369 3.73 4.39 13.48
CA PHE A 369 5.01 4.56 12.79
C PHE A 369 5.85 5.68 13.45
N THR A 370 7.16 5.42 13.52
CA THR A 370 8.21 6.41 13.80
C THR A 370 9.01 6.64 12.52
N GLU A 371 9.95 7.58 12.50
CA GLU A 371 10.83 7.73 11.34
C GLU A 371 11.61 6.44 11.03
N GLU A 372 12.11 5.77 12.08
CA GLU A 372 12.84 4.51 11.96
C GLU A 372 11.96 3.38 11.41
N THR A 373 10.78 3.15 12.01
CA THR A 373 9.91 2.05 11.57
C THR A 373 9.25 2.35 10.23
N THR A 374 9.12 3.63 9.88
CA THR A 374 8.75 4.07 8.53
C THR A 374 9.85 3.69 7.54
N ALA A 375 11.12 4.00 7.84
CA ALA A 375 12.25 3.59 6.99
C ALA A 375 12.31 2.08 6.78
N GLN A 376 12.10 1.31 7.85
CA GLN A 376 12.01 -0.15 7.81
C GLN A 376 10.85 -0.62 6.92
N TRP A 377 9.68 0.02 7.00
CA TRP A 377 8.54 -0.31 6.14
C TRP A 377 8.83 -0.05 4.67
N TYR A 378 9.44 1.08 4.32
CA TYR A 378 9.86 1.35 2.95
C TYR A 378 10.87 0.28 2.47
N ALA A 379 11.84 -0.10 3.30
CA ALA A 379 12.86 -1.08 2.98
C ALA A 379 12.44 -2.56 3.16
N ARG A 380 11.17 -2.86 3.47
CA ARG A 380 10.71 -4.23 3.83
C ARG A 380 10.95 -5.30 2.75
N PHE A 381 11.09 -4.88 1.50
CA PHE A 381 11.39 -5.76 0.35
C PHE A 381 12.81 -5.57 -0.19
N ASP A 382 13.66 -4.83 0.51
CA ASP A 382 15.07 -4.74 0.15
C ASP A 382 15.73 -6.08 0.49
N GLU A 383 16.60 -6.55 -0.41
CA GLU A 383 17.45 -7.69 -0.07
C GLU A 383 18.31 -7.32 1.13
N LYS A 384 18.18 -8.10 2.20
CA LYS A 384 19.06 -7.95 3.35
C LYS A 384 20.49 -8.23 2.88
N PRO A 385 21.47 -7.37 3.22
CA PRO A 385 22.85 -7.66 2.90
C PRO A 385 23.22 -9.01 3.51
N LEU A 386 23.82 -9.88 2.69
CA LEU A 386 24.28 -11.17 3.19
C LEU A 386 25.37 -10.93 4.24
N PRO A 387 25.33 -11.62 5.39
CA PRO A 387 26.40 -11.52 6.36
C PRO A 387 27.72 -11.96 5.69
N PRO A 388 28.86 -11.40 6.10
CA PRO A 388 30.16 -11.88 5.65
C PRO A 388 30.31 -13.37 5.98
N VAL A 389 30.89 -14.13 5.05
CA VAL A 389 31.12 -15.57 5.21
C VAL A 389 32.59 -15.79 5.52
N ASP A 390 32.88 -16.47 6.62
CA ASP A 390 34.25 -16.79 6.98
C ASP A 390 34.84 -17.86 6.04
N ALA A 391 36.12 -17.75 5.72
CA ALA A 391 36.82 -18.76 4.96
C ALA A 391 36.76 -20.14 5.66
N GLY A 392 36.49 -21.18 4.87
CA GLY A 392 36.21 -22.54 5.33
C GLY A 392 34.71 -22.85 5.46
N GLN A 393 33.83 -21.84 5.38
CA GLN A 393 32.38 -22.07 5.32
C GLN A 393 31.88 -22.15 3.88
N ALA A 394 30.75 -22.83 3.70
CA ALA A 394 30.08 -22.95 2.42
C ALA A 394 29.44 -21.62 2.00
N CYS A 395 29.50 -21.32 0.70
CA CYS A 395 28.83 -20.20 0.10
C CYS A 395 27.31 -20.33 0.29
N PRO A 396 26.65 -19.33 0.91
CA PRO A 396 25.22 -19.41 1.16
C PRO A 396 24.37 -19.09 -0.08
N ARG A 397 24.97 -18.54 -1.15
CA ARG A 397 24.28 -18.13 -2.37
C ARG A 397 25.25 -17.98 -3.54
N SER A 398 24.94 -18.62 -4.67
CA SER A 398 25.71 -18.45 -5.91
C SER A 398 25.79 -16.99 -6.34
N GLY A 399 26.97 -16.52 -6.73
CA GLY A 399 27.22 -15.18 -7.25
C GLY A 399 28.64 -14.71 -7.01
N TYR A 400 28.89 -13.41 -7.22
CA TYR A 400 30.19 -12.82 -6.99
C TYR A 400 30.39 -12.43 -5.53
N TRP A 401 31.54 -12.80 -4.99
CA TRP A 401 31.98 -12.44 -3.65
C TRP A 401 33.40 -11.87 -3.72
N PHE A 402 33.74 -10.98 -2.79
CA PHE A 402 35.09 -10.44 -2.66
C PHE A 402 35.55 -10.50 -1.21
N SER A 403 36.85 -10.42 -0.99
CA SER A 403 37.43 -10.36 0.35
C SER A 403 38.34 -9.15 0.48
N SER A 404 38.16 -8.36 1.54
CA SER A 404 39.04 -7.23 1.88
C SER A 404 40.48 -7.67 2.20
N ALA A 405 40.69 -8.96 2.49
CA ALA A 405 42.01 -9.53 2.78
C ALA A 405 42.92 -9.65 1.55
N ARG A 406 42.38 -9.51 0.32
CA ARG A 406 43.18 -9.54 -0.91
C ARG A 406 42.56 -8.64 -1.98
N PHE A 407 43.34 -7.68 -2.47
CA PHE A 407 42.96 -6.85 -3.61
C PHE A 407 42.70 -7.72 -4.85
N GLY A 408 41.65 -7.40 -5.62
CA GLY A 408 41.28 -8.17 -6.81
C GLY A 408 40.74 -9.58 -6.52
N SER A 409 40.28 -9.87 -5.30
CA SER A 409 39.75 -11.18 -4.91
C SER A 409 38.34 -11.48 -5.42
N ARG A 410 37.65 -10.49 -6.01
CA ARG A 410 36.27 -10.64 -6.50
C ARG A 410 36.19 -11.78 -7.50
N ARG A 411 35.41 -12.82 -7.17
CA ARG A 411 35.16 -13.96 -8.06
C ARG A 411 33.79 -14.58 -7.82
N HIS A 412 33.32 -15.35 -8.79
CA HIS A 412 32.10 -16.12 -8.67
C HIS A 412 32.31 -17.33 -7.75
N PHE A 413 31.28 -17.65 -6.97
CA PHE A 413 31.14 -18.85 -6.16
C PHE A 413 29.79 -19.49 -6.45
N ASP A 414 29.73 -20.81 -6.47
CA ASP A 414 28.47 -21.55 -6.46
C ASP A 414 27.98 -21.77 -5.02
N GLU A 415 26.66 -21.83 -4.82
CA GLU A 415 26.06 -22.19 -3.53
C GLU A 415 26.61 -23.56 -3.08
N GLY A 416 27.07 -23.63 -1.83
CA GLY A 416 27.76 -24.79 -1.29
C GLY A 416 29.28 -24.80 -1.50
N GLU A 417 29.85 -23.98 -2.41
CA GLU A 417 31.31 -23.90 -2.60
C GLU A 417 31.99 -23.38 -1.33
N ILE A 418 33.08 -24.04 -0.91
CA ILE A 418 33.83 -23.62 0.28
C ILE A 418 34.62 -22.34 -0.01
N MET A 419 34.37 -21.30 0.78
CA MET A 419 35.07 -20.02 0.71
C MET A 419 36.54 -20.19 1.10
N PRO A 420 37.52 -19.90 0.22
CA PRO A 420 38.93 -20.19 0.51
C PRO A 420 39.54 -19.12 1.42
N ALA A 421 40.56 -19.52 2.17
CA ALA A 421 41.46 -18.59 2.85
C ALA A 421 42.63 -18.22 1.93
N PHE A 422 43.26 -17.06 2.18
CA PHE A 422 44.52 -16.73 1.52
C PHE A 422 45.69 -17.27 2.33
N ALA A 423 46.70 -17.85 1.68
CA ALA A 423 47.82 -18.52 2.35
C ALA A 423 48.54 -17.66 3.42
N HIS A 424 48.51 -16.32 3.28
CA HIS A 424 49.14 -15.37 4.20
C HIS A 424 48.21 -14.84 5.30
N VAL A 425 46.94 -15.28 5.35
CA VAL A 425 45.92 -14.79 6.27
C VAL A 425 45.25 -15.98 6.95
N LYS A 426 45.25 -16.01 8.30
CA LYS A 426 44.55 -17.06 9.06
C LYS A 426 43.08 -17.15 8.61
N ASN A 427 42.53 -18.35 8.48
CA ASN A 427 41.14 -18.57 8.00
C ASN A 427 40.11 -17.70 8.73
N LYS A 428 40.21 -17.56 10.06
CA LYS A 428 39.34 -16.71 10.90
C LYS A 428 39.44 -15.20 10.64
N LYS A 429 40.36 -14.75 9.77
CA LYS A 429 40.55 -13.35 9.36
C LYS A 429 40.21 -13.12 7.88
N THR A 430 39.92 -14.18 7.12
CA THR A 430 39.48 -14.04 5.73
C THR A 430 37.97 -14.12 5.69
N GLN A 431 37.33 -12.98 5.47
CA GLN A 431 35.89 -12.88 5.30
C GLN A 431 35.57 -12.56 3.85
N TRP A 432 34.52 -13.19 3.34
CA TRP A 432 33.97 -12.98 2.01
C TRP A 432 32.68 -12.18 2.12
N PHE A 433 32.59 -11.13 1.32
CA PHE A 433 31.49 -10.18 1.28
C PHE A 433 30.78 -10.31 -0.07
N TRP A 434 29.45 -10.32 -0.05
CA TRP A 434 28.63 -10.42 -1.25
C TRP A 434 28.83 -9.21 -2.17
N ALA A 435 29.05 -9.46 -3.46
CA ALA A 435 29.27 -8.45 -4.49
C ALA A 435 28.13 -8.35 -5.51
N GLY A 436 27.18 -9.29 -5.53
CA GLY A 436 26.06 -9.33 -6.47
C GLY A 436 26.09 -10.54 -7.41
N LEU A 437 25.10 -10.62 -8.31
CA LEU A 437 24.96 -11.71 -9.28
C LEU A 437 25.81 -11.52 -10.55
N SER A 438 26.31 -10.31 -10.79
CA SER A 438 27.06 -9.92 -12.01
C SER A 438 28.23 -9.02 -11.68
#